data_AF-A0A942TV03-F1
#
_entry.id   AF-A0A942TV03-F1
#
_cell.length_a   1.000
_cell.length_b   1.000
_cell.length_c   1.000
_cell.angle_alpha   90.00
_cell.angle_beta   90.00
_cell.angle_gamma   90.00
#
_symmetry.space_group_name_H-M   'P 1'
#
loop_
_entity.id
_entity.type
_entity.pdbx_description
1 polymer ?
#
loop_
_entity_poly.entity_id
_entity_poly.type
_entity_poly.pdbx_seq_one_letter_code
_entity_poly.pdbx_strand_id
1 'polypeptide(L)' 'MANYNVRPAKNQDIEFLWETLYQAIYVTEEEERPAREVLKQPDIEKYLCNWGRKGDIAYIATDEGNTPLGAV' A
#
# COMPACT_ATOMS: atom_id res chain seq x y z
N MET A 1 20.50 -7.83 12.47
CA MET A 1 19.28 -8.09 11.69
C MET A 1 18.28 -7.02 12.07
N ALA A 2 17.63 -6.36 11.11
CA ALA A 2 16.51 -5.49 11.43
C ALA A 2 15.34 -6.37 11.89
N ASN A 3 14.83 -6.12 13.10
CA ASN A 3 13.66 -6.82 13.60
C ASN A 3 12.41 -6.22 12.95
N TYR A 4 11.54 -7.08 12.45
CA TYR A 4 10.26 -6.68 11.87
C TYR A 4 9.18 -7.66 12.32
N ASN A 5 7.95 -7.15 12.41
CA ASN A 5 6.76 -7.92 12.66
C ASN A 5 5.84 -7.84 11.45
N VAL A 6 5.06 -8.89 11.19
CA VAL A 6 4.03 -8.87 10.16
C VAL A 6 2.68 -9.06 10.82
N ARG A 7 1.73 -8.18 10.52
CA ARG A 7 0.36 -8.23 11.05
C ARG A 7 -0.67 -8.07 9.94
N PRO A 8 -1.90 -8.61 10.11
CA PRO A 8 -3.00 -8.26 9.23
C PRO A 8 -3.24 -6.74 9.19
N ALA A 9 -3.58 -6.23 8.01
CA ALA A 9 -4.04 -4.86 7.83
C ALA A 9 -5.41 -4.67 8.48
N LYS A 10 -5.66 -3.45 8.96
CA LYS A 10 -6.91 -3.00 9.56
C LYS A 10 -7.47 -1.84 8.73
N ASN A 11 -8.73 -1.48 8.95
CA ASN A 11 -9.35 -0.35 8.26
C ASN A 11 -8.60 0.98 8.45
N GLN A 12 -7.96 1.16 9.60
CA GLN A 12 -7.12 2.34 9.88
C GLN A 12 -5.85 2.42 9.02
N ASP A 13 -5.43 1.32 8.39
CA ASP A 13 -4.22 1.28 7.57
C ASP A 13 -4.49 1.64 6.10
N ILE A 14 -5.74 1.97 5.73
CA ILE A 14 -6.13 2.20 4.34
C ILE A 14 -5.30 3.29 3.66
N GLU A 15 -4.97 4.37 4.37
CA GLU A 15 -4.13 5.44 3.84
C GLU A 15 -2.70 4.95 3.54
N PHE A 16 -2.14 4.10 4.41
CA PHE A 16 -0.84 3.48 4.18
C PHE A 16 -0.87 2.50 3.00
N LEU A 17 -1.95 1.75 2.84
CA LEU A 17 -2.12 0.87 1.68
C LEU A 17 -2.16 1.68 0.37
N TRP A 18 -2.88 2.81 0.34
CA TRP A 18 -2.90 3.70 -0.82
C TRP A 18 -1.53 4.29 -1.14
N GLU A 19 -0.77 4.67 -0.12
CA GLU A 19 0.61 5.14 -0.29
C GLU A 19 1.50 4.03 -0.85
N THR A 20 1.40 2.82 -0.30
CA THR A 20 2.17 1.66 -0.76
C THR A 20 1.86 1.33 -2.22
N LEU A 21 0.58 1.38 -2.62
CA LEU A 21 0.15 1.16 -4.00
C LEU A 21 0.75 2.20 -4.96
N TYR A 22 0.80 3.48 -4.56
CA TYR A 22 1.43 4.53 -5.35
C TYR A 22 2.94 4.32 -5.50
N GLN A 23 3.62 3.97 -4.40
CA GLN A 23 5.07 3.71 -4.42
C GLN A 23 5.44 2.46 -5.23
N ALA A 24 4.52 1.51 -5.37
CA ALA A 24 4.69 0.31 -6.19
C ALA A 24 4.55 0.57 -7.69
N ILE A 25 4.10 1.76 -8.11
CA ILE A 25 4.09 2.14 -9.53
C ILE A 25 5.53 2.17 -10.03
N TYR A 26 5.82 1.31 -10.99
CA TYR A 26 7.10 1.27 -11.66
C TYR A 26 7.26 2.53 -12.53
N VAL A 27 8.41 3.18 -12.40
CA VAL A 27 8.81 4.39 -13.15
C VAL A 27 10.24 4.14 -13.59
N THR A 28 10.54 4.23 -14.89
CA THR A 28 11.93 4.08 -15.38
C THR A 28 12.76 5.31 -15.05
N GLU A 29 14.09 5.23 -15.22
CA GLU A 29 14.98 6.37 -14.96
C GLU A 29 14.71 7.54 -15.92
N GLU A 30 14.17 7.28 -17.11
CA GLU A 30 13.83 8.29 -18.11
C GLU A 30 12.42 8.89 -17.92
N GLU A 31 11.60 8.32 -17.05
CA GLU A 31 10.23 8.74 -16.82
C GLU A 31 10.10 9.60 -15.56
N GLU A 32 9.26 10.64 -15.64
CA GLU A 32 8.83 11.34 -14.45
C GLU A 32 7.78 10.52 -13.72
N ARG A 33 7.86 10.51 -12.38
CA ARG A 33 6.86 9.84 -11.56
C ARG A 33 5.48 10.46 -11.81
N PRO A 34 4.44 9.66 -12.10
CA PRO A 34 3.12 10.18 -12.41
C PRO A 34 2.51 10.91 -11.21
N ALA A 35 1.64 11.87 -11.48
CA ALA A 35 0.87 12.54 -10.43
C ALA A 35 -0.07 11.55 -9.72
N ARG A 36 -0.45 11.85 -8.47
CA ARG A 36 -1.24 10.94 -7.61
C ARG A 36 -2.62 10.61 -8.18
N GLU A 37 -3.12 11.41 -9.12
CA GLU A 37 -4.33 11.17 -9.90
C GLU A 37 -4.31 9.81 -10.62
N VAL A 38 -3.12 9.24 -10.89
CA VAL A 38 -2.97 7.90 -11.45
C VAL A 38 -3.69 6.83 -10.61
N LEU A 39 -3.78 7.01 -9.29
CA LEU A 39 -4.51 6.10 -8.39
C LEU A 39 -6.01 6.03 -8.66
N LYS A 40 -6.58 7.04 -9.34
CA LYS A 40 -8.00 7.09 -9.72
C LYS A 40 -8.28 6.35 -11.04
N GLN A 41 -7.26 5.84 -11.73
CA GLN A 41 -7.48 5.02 -12.90
C GLN A 41 -8.15 3.70 -12.47
N PRO A 42 -9.24 3.25 -13.13
CA PRO A 42 -9.97 2.06 -12.70
C PRO A 42 -9.10 0.79 -12.54
N ASP A 43 -8.05 0.68 -13.34
CA ASP A 43 -7.11 -0.46 -13.28
C ASP A 43 -6.21 -0.49 -12.06
N ILE A 44 -6.06 0.66 -11.38
CA ILE A 44 -5.28 0.82 -10.15
C ILE A 44 -6.22 0.94 -8.96
N GLU A 45 -7.26 1.77 -9.07
CA GLU A 45 -8.19 2.04 -7.97
C GLU A 45 -8.85 0.76 -7.45
N LYS A 46 -9.11 -0.22 -8.33
CA LYS A 46 -9.78 -1.49 -8.00
C LYS A 46 -9.13 -2.29 -6.87
N TYR A 47 -7.84 -2.09 -6.59
CA TYR A 47 -7.14 -2.82 -5.53
C TYR A 47 -7.55 -2.37 -4.12
N LEU A 48 -7.90 -1.09 -3.94
CA LEU A 48 -8.19 -0.51 -2.62
C LEU A 48 -9.52 0.23 -2.54
N CYS A 49 -10.19 0.45 -3.67
CA CYS A 49 -11.53 1.03 -3.70
C CYS A 49 -12.46 0.22 -2.80
N ASN A 50 -13.21 0.89 -1.91
CA ASN A 50 -14.08 0.29 -0.89
C ASN A 50 -13.42 -0.88 -0.11
N TRP A 51 -12.14 -0.76 0.24
CA TRP A 51 -11.41 -1.74 1.06
C TRP A 51 -12.14 -2.13 2.35
N GLY A 52 -11.96 -3.37 2.79
CA GLY A 52 -12.58 -3.94 3.99
C GLY A 52 -13.81 -4.81 3.68
N ARG A 53 -13.95 -5.25 2.43
CA ARG A 53 -15.00 -6.18 1.99
C ARG A 53 -14.69 -7.58 2.50
N LYS A 54 -15.70 -8.45 2.45
CA LYS A 54 -15.50 -9.86 2.76
C LYS A 54 -14.52 -10.48 1.76
N GLY A 55 -13.38 -10.95 2.28
CA GLY A 55 -12.33 -11.58 1.48
C GLY A 55 -11.15 -10.65 1.16
N ASP A 56 -11.23 -9.36 1.49
CA ASP A 56 -10.06 -8.48 1.44
C ASP A 56 -9.05 -8.92 2.51
N ILE A 57 -7.80 -9.12 2.09
CA ILE A 57 -6.69 -9.53 2.94
C ILE A 57 -5.48 -8.72 2.52
N ALA A 58 -4.84 -8.09 3.50
CA ALA A 58 -3.51 -7.50 3.34
C ALA A 58 -2.72 -7.70 4.63
N TYR A 59 -1.41 -7.69 4.51
CA TYR A 59 -0.48 -7.74 5.63
C TYR A 59 0.46 -6.55 5.60
N ILE A 60 0.82 -6.06 6.77
CA ILE A 60 1.72 -4.93 6.94
C ILE A 60 2.93 -5.40 7.74
N ALA A 61 4.11 -5.15 7.18
CA ALA A 61 5.37 -5.27 7.90
C ALA A 61 5.57 -4.00 8.73
N THR A 62 5.97 -4.15 9.99
CA THR A 62 6.30 -3.03 10.87
C THR A 62 7.66 -3.22 11.54
N ASP A 63 8.29 -2.12 11.92
CA ASP A 63 9.44 -2.16 12.83
C ASP A 63 9.02 -2.48 14.29
N GLU A 64 9.97 -2.44 15.21
CA GLU A 64 9.73 -2.64 16.66
C GLU A 64 8.83 -1.56 17.28
N GLY A 65 8.80 -0.35 16.70
CA GLY A 65 7.95 0.76 17.11
C GLY A 65 6.52 0.68 16.54
N ASN A 66 6.18 -0.36 15.79
CA ASN A 66 4.95 -0.51 15.01
C ASN A 66 4.82 0.48 13.84
N THR A 67 5.91 1.08 13.39
CA THR A 67 5.92 1.92 12.18
C THR A 67 5.75 1.02 10.95
N PRO A 68 4.77 1.27 10.08
CA PRO A 68 4.61 0.53 8.82
C PRO A 68 5.82 0.71 7.89
N LEU A 69 6.33 -0.41 7.38
CA LEU A 69 7.48 -0.48 6.47
C LEU A 69 7.10 -0.90 5.05
N GLY A 70 6.01 -1.67 4.91
CA GLY A 70 5.49 -2.13 3.62
C GLY A 70 4.22 -2.95 3.79
N ALA A 71 3.55 -3.23 2.67
CA ALA A 71 2.33 -4.03 2.64
C ALA A 71 2.32 -5.03 1.47
N VAL A 72 1.53 -6.09 1.62
CA VAL A 72 1.21 -7.11 0.60
C VAL A 72 -0.25 -7.49 0.66
#